data_AF-A0A7Y2BWD0-F1
#
_entry.id   AF-A0A7Y2BWD0-F1
#
_cell.length_a   1.000
_cell.length_b   1.000
_cell.length_c   1.000
_cell.angle_alpha   90.00
_cell.angle_beta   90.00
_cell.angle_gamma   90.00
#
_symmetry.space_group_name_H-M   'P 1'
#
loop_
_entity.id
_entity.type
_entity.pdbx_description
1 polymer ?
#
loop_
_entity_poly.entity_id
_entity_poly.type
_entity_poly.pdbx_seq_one_letter_code
_entity_poly.pdbx_strand_id
1 'polypeptide(L)' 'ELHTIAPDLISQNIGKTAATAYNATHGYSDQYILELEAFLKIAQKAGLQSEERFSAKYPNSELATVSINLFKGE' A
#
# COMPACT_ATOMS: atom_id res chain seq x y z
N GLU A 1 -0.88 4.40 -6.02
CA GLU A 1 -0.83 4.89 -4.62
C GLU A 1 0.38 4.29 -3.92
N LEU A 2 0.95 4.96 -2.93
CA LEU A 2 1.94 4.41 -2.02
C LEU A 2 1.29 3.86 -0.75
N HIS A 3 1.94 2.89 -0.11
CA HIS A 3 1.40 2.11 0.99
C HIS A 3 2.40 1.92 2.12
N THR A 4 1.86 1.83 3.34
CA THR A 4 2.61 1.38 4.51
C THR A 4 2.73 -0.15 4.51
N ILE A 5 3.79 -0.65 5.14
CA ILE A 5 3.97 -2.09 5.45
C ILE A 5 3.71 -2.31 6.95
N ALA A 6 3.17 -3.48 7.31
CA ALA A 6 2.99 -3.90 8.69
C ALA A 6 4.32 -3.90 9.49
N PRO A 7 4.33 -3.45 10.76
CA PRO A 7 5.55 -3.37 11.58
C PRO A 7 6.33 -4.70 11.69
N ASP A 8 5.65 -5.83 11.81
CA ASP A 8 6.30 -7.16 11.93
C ASP A 8 7.07 -7.55 10.66
N LEU A 9 6.57 -7.15 9.49
CA LEU A 9 7.27 -7.35 8.22
C LEU A 9 8.45 -6.37 8.08
N ILE A 10 8.28 -5.13 8.54
CA ILE A 10 9.36 -4.13 8.55
C ILE A 10 10.50 -4.62 9.45
N SER A 11 10.22 -5.12 10.65
CA SER A 11 11.26 -5.56 11.58
C SER A 11 12.09 -6.72 11.05
N GLN A 12 11.49 -7.60 10.24
CA GLN A 12 12.19 -8.70 9.57
C GLN A 12 13.02 -8.25 8.34
N ASN A 13 12.79 -7.02 7.86
CA ASN A 13 13.38 -6.49 6.63
C ASN A 13 14.09 -5.14 6.83
N ILE A 14 14.54 -4.85 8.06
CA ILE A 14 15.31 -3.64 8.39
C ILE A 14 16.54 -3.54 7.48
N GLY A 15 16.75 -2.37 6.89
CA GLY A 15 17.86 -2.10 5.98
C GLY A 15 17.71 -2.69 4.57
N LYS A 16 16.70 -3.53 4.32
CA LYS A 16 16.39 -4.07 2.99
C LYS A 16 15.34 -3.26 2.25
N THR A 17 14.53 -2.49 2.96
CA THR A 17 13.49 -1.63 2.41
C THR A 17 13.56 -0.24 3.03
N ALA A 18 13.00 0.75 2.35
CA ALA A 18 12.84 2.09 2.90
C ALA A 18 11.66 2.21 3.88
N ALA A 19 10.90 1.14 4.12
CA ALA A 19 9.62 1.18 4.81
C ALA A 19 9.71 1.71 6.25
N THR A 20 10.79 1.44 6.99
CA THR A 20 10.99 2.00 8.34
C THR A 20 10.97 3.52 8.33
N ALA A 21 11.78 4.13 7.45
CA ALA A 21 11.86 5.59 7.34
C ALA A 21 10.60 6.16 6.71
N TYR A 22 10.11 5.52 5.65
CA TYR A 22 8.92 5.94 4.90
C TYR A 22 7.67 5.99 5.78
N ASN A 23 7.31 4.88 6.46
CA ASN A 23 6.16 4.83 7.35
C ASN A 23 6.27 5.89 8.46
N ALA A 24 7.46 6.04 9.05
CA ALA A 24 7.68 6.98 10.15
C ALA A 24 7.51 8.44 9.70
N THR A 25 8.17 8.86 8.61
CA THR A 25 8.12 10.27 8.18
C THR A 25 6.74 10.68 7.69
N HIS A 26 6.01 9.78 7.03
CA HIS A 26 4.64 10.06 6.60
C HIS A 26 3.67 10.09 7.79
N GLY A 27 3.80 9.15 8.73
CA GLY A 27 3.02 9.16 9.96
C GLY A 27 3.28 10.40 10.84
N TYR A 28 4.52 10.87 10.91
CA TYR A 28 4.86 12.10 11.65
C TYR A 28 4.47 13.40 10.95
N SER A 29 4.17 13.37 9.65
CA SER A 29 3.81 14.56 8.85
C SER A 29 2.31 14.66 8.57
N ASP A 30 1.49 13.97 9.37
CA ASP A 30 0.03 13.94 9.23
C ASP A 30 -0.45 13.51 7.83
N GLN A 31 0.30 12.62 7.18
CA GLN A 31 -0.12 11.96 5.95
C GLN A 31 -0.84 10.65 6.26
N TYR A 32 -1.97 10.42 5.59
CA TYR A 32 -2.88 9.29 5.86
C TYR A 32 -2.65 8.12 4.89
N ILE A 33 -1.46 7.53 4.92
CA ILE A 33 -1.13 6.38 4.07
C ILE A 33 -1.59 5.08 4.74
N LEU A 34 -2.14 4.17 3.94
CA LEU A 34 -2.73 2.91 4.38
C LEU A 34 -1.99 1.71 3.78
N GLU A 35 -2.10 0.55 4.43
CA GLU A 35 -1.70 -0.72 3.82
C GLU A 35 -2.54 -0.98 2.56
N LEU A 36 -1.95 -1.66 1.57
CA LEU A 36 -2.60 -1.93 0.28
C LEU A 36 -3.95 -2.63 0.43
N GLU A 37 -4.06 -3.61 1.33
CA GLU A 37 -5.31 -4.33 1.56
C GLU A 37 -6.42 -3.40 2.06
N ALA A 38 -6.10 -2.53 3.03
CA ALA A 38 -7.05 -1.56 3.57
C ALA A 38 -7.50 -0.56 2.48
N PHE A 39 -6.56 -0.09 1.66
CA PHE A 39 -6.84 0.79 0.53
C PHE A 39 -7.82 0.16 -0.47
N LEU A 40 -7.55 -1.06 -0.94
CA LEU A 40 -8.43 -1.78 -1.87
C LEU A 40 -9.80 -2.08 -1.27
N LYS A 41 -9.85 -2.47 0.01
CA LYS A 41 -11.10 -2.74 0.72
C LYS A 41 -12.00 -1.51 0.81
N ILE A 42 -11.43 -0.34 1.09
CA ILE A 42 -12.20 0.92 1.14
C ILE A 42 -12.62 1.36 -0.26
N ALA A 43 -11.76 1.21 -1.27
CA ALA A 43 -12.13 1.48 -2.66
C ALA A 43 -13.35 0.66 -3.09
N GLN A 44 -13.35 -0.65 -2.80
CA GLN A 44 -14.48 -1.53 -3.08
C GLN A 44 -15.75 -1.08 -2.37
N LYS A 45 -15.67 -0.70 -1.09
CA LYS A 45 -16.82 -0.16 -0.33
C LYS A 45 -17.38 1.14 -0.91
N ALA A 46 -16.55 1.91 -1.62
CA ALA A 46 -16.96 3.12 -2.31
C ALA A 46 -17.51 2.86 -3.73
N GLY A 47 -17.69 1.59 -4.13
CA GLY A 47 -18.16 1.23 -5.47
C GLY A 47 -17.07 1.27 -6.54
N LEU A 48 -15.79 1.28 -6.14
CA LEU A 48 -14.65 1.28 -7.05
C LEU A 48 -13.97 -0.10 -7.05
N GLN A 49 -14.11 -0.84 -8.14
CA GLN A 49 -13.46 -2.14 -8.29
C GLN A 49 -12.17 -2.02 -9.12
N SER A 50 -11.07 -2.58 -8.62
CA SER A 50 -9.81 -2.64 -9.36
C SER A 50 -9.87 -3.76 -10.41
N GLU A 51 -9.48 -3.46 -11.65
CA GLU A 51 -9.38 -4.46 -12.71
C GLU A 51 -8.06 -5.23 -12.60
N GLU A 52 -8.15 -6.52 -12.28
CA GLU A 52 -6.98 -7.40 -12.01
C GLU A 52 -5.95 -7.36 -13.14
N ARG A 53 -6.40 -7.37 -14.41
CA ARG A 53 -5.51 -7.30 -15.59
C ARG A 53 -4.58 -6.08 -15.59
N PHE A 54 -5.02 -4.98 -14.97
CA PHE A 54 -4.28 -3.72 -14.91
C PHE A 54 -3.83 -3.38 -13.48
N SER A 55 -3.93 -4.33 -12.55
CA SER A 55 -3.44 -4.19 -11.20
C SER A 55 -2.00 -4.70 -11.10
N ALA A 56 -1.14 -3.92 -10.44
CA ALA A 56 0.24 -4.29 -10.16
C ALA A 56 0.67 -3.73 -8.80
N LYS A 57 1.53 -4.46 -8.09
CA LYS A 57 2.12 -4.04 -6.80
C LYS A 57 3.65 -4.15 -6.84
N TYR A 58 4.34 -3.23 -6.16
CA TYR A 58 5.80 -3.12 -6.18
C TYR A 58 6.39 -2.95 -4.78
N PRO A 59 7.36 -3.80 -4.37
CA PRO A 59 7.71 -5.08 -5.02
C PRO A 59 6.49 -6.02 -5.14
N ASN A 60 6.54 -6.99 -6.07
CA ASN A 60 5.46 -7.97 -6.23
C ASN A 60 5.49 -9.02 -5.11
N SER A 61 5.24 -8.58 -3.87
CA SER A 61 5.26 -9.39 -2.65
C SER A 61 4.46 -8.71 -1.53
N GLU A 62 4.54 -9.23 -0.31
CA GLU A 62 3.98 -8.62 0.90
C GLU A 62 4.75 -7.37 1.36
N LEU A 63 5.87 -7.06 0.72
CA LEU A 63 6.65 -5.84 0.97
C LEU A 63 6.24 -4.69 0.04
N ALA A 64 5.10 -4.82 -0.66
CA ALA A 64 4.64 -3.82 -1.60
C ALA A 64 4.37 -2.47 -0.93
N THR A 65 5.06 -1.42 -1.39
CA THR A 65 4.84 -0.03 -0.95
C THR A 65 4.23 0.83 -2.05
N VAL A 66 4.01 0.27 -3.24
CA VAL A 66 3.36 0.98 -4.35
C VAL A 66 2.37 0.03 -5.02
N SER A 67 1.19 0.54 -5.36
CA SER A 67 0.25 -0.13 -6.24
C SER A 67 -0.18 0.76 -7.41
N ILE A 68 -0.43 0.10 -8.54
CA ILE A 68 -1.04 0.66 -9.74
C ILE A 68 -2.35 -0.08 -9.94
N ASN A 69 -3.44 0.65 -10.11
CA ASN A 69 -4.78 0.07 -10.26
C ASN A 69 -5.56 0.87 -11.31
N LEU A 70 -6.30 0.16 -12.18
CA LEU A 70 -7.39 0.74 -12.94
C LEU A 70 -8.69 0.49 -12.19
N PHE A 71 -9.25 1.54 -11.57
CA PHE A 71 -10.54 1.45 -10.90
C PHE A 71 -11.69 1.71 -11.86
N LYS A 72 -12.71 0.85 -11.84
CA LYS A 72 -13.99 1.04 -12.51
C LYS A 72 -15.06 1.31 -11.46
N GLY A 73 -15.86 2.34 -11.68
CA GLY A 73 -17.05 2.60 -10.88
C GLY A 73 -18.21 1.69 -11.31
N GLU A 74 -19.01 1.27 -10.34
CA GLU A 74 -20.36 0.73 -10.58
C GLU A 74 -21.37 1.85 -10.87
#